data_AF-A0A817EU20-F1
#
_entry.id   AF-A0A817EU20-F1
#
_cell.length_a   1.000
_cell.length_b   1.000
_cell.length_c   1.000
_cell.angle_alpha   90.00
_cell.angle_beta   90.00
_cell.angle_gamma   90.00
#
_symmetry.space_group_name_H-M   'P 1'
#
loop_
_entity.id
_entity.type
_entity.pdbx_description
1 polymer ?
#
loop_
_entity_poly.entity_id
_entity_poly.type
_entity_poly.pdbx_seq_one_letter_code
_entity_poly.pdbx_strand_id
1 'polypeptide(L)'
;MYTTFPGIYSKQVNFNQSSFISSETCRCDITSDCVYPAGVYNQSNIIIPNEVFSLDASLLFTVPGFQVGCVPQNALLQSTLECFYNQSCLNKVISLTGAIHTVSIRHRSNSSAQFHPTTTIGIIFDNMMLESWQNATNFDGYFQACAPKSQEITIRNPSVNQFEKLYGLYSSILSCPCSRSLIPRSAFMNNQLRFHPFCTSAFVQDDSWLQYWTMIFLNGTIDYSASFDWADFRKNGQRFINYARIYCEFAMTTVTDMLNIFHTDQFFSYQLITREEFNEQLYIWNTSLYFQVEYGIWDDLKQNILFPSSTHSN
;
A
#
# COMPACT_ATOMS: atom_id res chain seq x y z
N MET A 1 -19.91 -13.43 38.84
CA MET A 1 -21.04 -12.59 39.30
C MET A 1 -21.24 -11.52 38.24
N TYR A 2 -22.24 -11.69 37.38
CA TYR A 2 -22.48 -10.82 36.22
C TYR A 2 -23.29 -9.59 36.64
N THR A 3 -22.88 -8.40 36.22
CA THR A 3 -23.75 -7.21 36.19
C THR A 3 -23.75 -6.66 34.78
N THR A 4 -24.91 -6.71 34.13
CA THR A 4 -25.20 -6.11 32.84
C THR A 4 -25.67 -4.67 33.02
N PHE A 5 -25.24 -3.75 32.14
CA PHE A 5 -25.82 -2.40 32.00
C PHE A 5 -26.03 -2.06 30.50
N PRO A 6 -26.97 -1.15 30.18
CA PRO A 6 -27.76 -1.15 28.95
C PRO A 6 -27.18 -0.30 27.82
N GLY A 7 -27.45 -0.71 26.58
CA GLY A 7 -27.05 -0.01 25.36
C GLY A 7 -27.87 1.26 25.07
N ILE A 8 -27.23 2.23 24.42
CA ILE A 8 -27.88 3.43 23.85
C ILE A 8 -27.41 3.62 22.41
N TYR A 9 -28.38 3.68 21.49
CA TYR A 9 -28.26 3.86 20.03
C TYR A 9 -27.85 5.29 19.63
N SER A 10 -27.11 5.43 18.52
CA SER A 10 -26.80 6.71 17.85
C SER A 10 -27.72 6.96 16.63
N LYS A 11 -28.13 8.23 16.41
CA LYS A 11 -28.94 8.68 15.25
C LYS A 11 -28.05 9.04 14.05
N GLN A 12 -28.46 8.62 12.84
CA GLN A 12 -27.85 8.99 11.54
C GLN A 12 -28.49 10.26 10.93
N VAL A 13 -27.74 10.98 10.09
CA VAL A 13 -28.19 12.16 9.30
C VAL A 13 -27.92 11.89 7.81
N ASN A 14 -28.88 12.21 6.92
CA ASN A 14 -28.86 11.98 5.46
C ASN A 14 -28.93 13.30 4.65
N PHE A 15 -28.34 13.33 3.45
CA PHE A 15 -28.44 14.43 2.46
C PHE A 15 -28.80 13.89 1.06
N ASN A 16 -29.70 14.58 0.34
CA ASN A 16 -30.10 14.34 -1.06
C ASN A 16 -29.89 15.63 -1.89
N GLN A 17 -29.46 15.51 -3.15
CA GLN A 17 -29.51 16.60 -4.13
C GLN A 17 -29.84 16.09 -5.55
N SER A 18 -30.67 16.85 -6.26
CA SER A 18 -31.08 16.65 -7.65
C SER A 18 -30.89 17.95 -8.44
N SER A 19 -30.38 17.84 -9.68
CA SER A 19 -30.86 18.49 -10.93
C SER A 19 -29.75 18.87 -11.94
N PHE A 20 -30.10 18.74 -13.23
CA PHE A 20 -29.43 19.14 -14.48
C PHE A 20 -28.34 18.26 -15.07
N ILE A 21 -28.67 17.51 -16.15
CA ILE A 21 -27.86 17.47 -17.38
C ILE A 21 -28.76 17.21 -18.62
N SER A 22 -28.69 18.11 -19.61
CA SER A 22 -29.09 17.88 -21.01
C SER A 22 -28.22 16.80 -21.68
N SER A 23 -28.84 16.03 -22.57
CA SER A 23 -28.26 15.00 -23.45
C SER A 23 -26.76 15.15 -23.81
N GLU A 24 -26.01 14.04 -23.71
CA GLU A 24 -24.59 13.80 -24.09
C GLU A 24 -23.53 13.73 -22.98
N THR A 25 -23.90 13.65 -21.70
CA THR A 25 -22.87 13.41 -20.67
C THR A 25 -22.41 11.97 -20.61
N CYS A 26 -21.08 11.82 -20.63
CA CYS A 26 -20.42 10.60 -20.29
C CYS A 26 -20.81 10.17 -18.88
N ARG A 27 -21.47 9.03 -18.78
CA ARG A 27 -21.90 8.49 -17.50
C ARG A 27 -21.25 7.13 -17.31
N CYS A 28 -20.21 7.11 -16.49
CA CYS A 28 -19.46 5.90 -16.18
C CYS A 28 -20.26 4.85 -15.40
N ASP A 29 -21.42 5.26 -14.85
CA ASP A 29 -22.39 4.35 -14.25
C ASP A 29 -23.32 3.68 -15.29
N ILE A 30 -23.28 4.10 -16.56
CA ILE A 30 -24.11 3.58 -17.65
C ILE A 30 -23.25 2.91 -18.74
N THR A 31 -22.11 3.49 -19.10
CA THR A 31 -21.23 2.97 -20.16
C THR A 31 -19.75 3.11 -19.78
N SER A 32 -18.97 2.03 -19.92
CA SER A 32 -17.52 2.03 -19.64
C SER A 32 -16.67 2.59 -20.80
N ASP A 33 -17.21 2.58 -22.02
CA ASP A 33 -16.42 2.83 -23.24
C ASP A 33 -16.39 4.31 -23.67
N CYS A 34 -16.86 5.14 -22.76
CA CYS A 34 -17.18 6.52 -22.99
C CYS A 34 -15.92 7.38 -22.78
N VAL A 35 -15.54 8.15 -23.82
CA VAL A 35 -14.26 8.87 -23.94
C VAL A 35 -14.50 10.28 -24.50
N TYR A 36 -13.81 11.28 -23.94
CA TYR A 36 -13.98 12.71 -24.20
C TYR A 36 -12.63 13.42 -24.30
N PRO A 37 -12.50 14.49 -25.09
CA PRO A 37 -11.27 15.27 -25.18
C PRO A 37 -10.85 15.80 -23.81
N ALA A 38 -9.57 15.61 -23.48
CA ALA A 38 -9.03 16.10 -22.24
C ALA A 38 -8.83 17.61 -22.27
N GLY A 39 -9.13 18.27 -21.15
CA GLY A 39 -8.92 19.70 -21.01
C GLY A 39 -8.54 20.11 -19.60
N VAL A 40 -7.94 21.29 -19.49
CA VAL A 40 -7.70 22.01 -18.24
C VAL A 40 -8.86 22.97 -18.04
N TYR A 41 -9.50 22.95 -16.88
CA TYR A 41 -10.65 23.79 -16.57
C TYR A 41 -10.33 24.72 -15.39
N ASN A 42 -10.82 25.95 -15.43
CA ASN A 42 -10.74 26.92 -14.36
C ASN A 42 -11.78 26.58 -13.30
N GLN A 43 -11.34 26.28 -12.08
CA GLN A 43 -12.24 26.13 -10.95
C GLN A 43 -12.34 27.46 -10.21
N SER A 44 -13.39 28.23 -10.49
CA SER A 44 -13.72 29.41 -9.69
C SER A 44 -14.69 28.98 -8.58
N ASN A 45 -14.21 28.93 -7.34
CA ASN A 45 -15.08 28.83 -6.18
C ASN A 45 -15.72 30.19 -5.93
N ILE A 46 -17.03 30.32 -6.17
CA ILE A 46 -17.80 31.43 -5.62
C ILE A 46 -18.39 30.96 -4.30
N ILE A 47 -17.95 31.55 -3.18
CA ILE A 47 -18.61 31.40 -1.88
C ILE A 47 -19.67 32.50 -1.79
N ILE A 48 -20.94 32.12 -1.84
CA ILE A 48 -22.05 32.94 -1.33
C ILE A 48 -22.82 32.08 -0.33
N PRO A 49 -23.16 32.60 0.87
CA PRO A 49 -23.98 31.84 1.79
C PRO A 49 -25.39 31.68 1.23
N ASN A 50 -25.82 30.41 1.10
CA ASN A 50 -27.21 29.95 1.08
C ASN A 50 -27.92 29.60 -0.24
N GLU A 51 -27.24 29.45 -1.38
CA GLU A 51 -27.86 28.81 -2.56
C GLU A 51 -26.95 27.78 -3.22
N VAL A 52 -27.54 26.64 -3.60
CA VAL A 52 -26.89 25.55 -4.34
C VAL A 52 -26.97 25.89 -5.82
N PHE A 53 -25.85 26.19 -6.47
CA PHE A 53 -25.74 26.16 -7.93
C PHE A 53 -24.37 25.66 -8.42
N SER A 54 -24.42 25.11 -9.63
CA SER A 54 -23.38 24.45 -10.42
C SER A 54 -22.05 25.21 -10.48
N LEU A 55 -20.96 24.46 -10.30
CA LEU A 55 -19.60 24.87 -10.66
C LEU A 55 -19.51 25.00 -12.18
N ASP A 56 -19.58 26.22 -12.72
CA ASP A 56 -19.18 26.48 -14.10
C ASP A 56 -17.64 26.42 -14.19
N ALA A 57 -17.13 25.21 -14.41
CA ALA A 57 -15.73 25.00 -14.73
C ALA A 57 -15.49 25.45 -16.18
N SER A 58 -14.89 26.63 -16.39
CA SER A 58 -14.61 27.13 -17.74
C SER A 58 -13.39 26.42 -18.32
N LEU A 59 -13.52 25.80 -19.49
CA LEU A 59 -12.41 25.15 -20.20
C LEU A 59 -11.34 26.20 -20.56
N LEU A 60 -10.15 26.07 -19.97
CA LEU A 60 -8.98 26.93 -20.21
C LEU A 60 -8.16 26.48 -21.41
N PHE A 61 -8.04 25.17 -21.61
CA PHE A 61 -7.22 24.60 -22.67
C PHE A 61 -7.59 23.13 -22.91
N THR A 62 -8.02 22.77 -24.11
CA THR A 62 -8.07 21.37 -24.53
C THR A 62 -6.66 20.90 -24.86
N VAL A 63 -6.27 19.73 -24.37
CA VAL A 63 -4.98 19.10 -24.70
C VAL A 63 -5.16 18.32 -26.00
N PRO A 64 -4.65 18.81 -27.15
CA PRO A 64 -4.89 18.17 -28.45
C PRO A 64 -4.39 16.73 -28.47
N GLY A 65 -5.23 15.84 -29.00
CA GLY A 65 -4.94 14.41 -29.10
C GLY A 65 -5.15 13.63 -27.80
N PHE A 66 -5.24 14.28 -26.64
CA PHE A 66 -5.40 13.57 -25.37
C PHE A 66 -6.87 13.35 -25.05
N GLN A 67 -7.21 12.14 -24.64
CA GLN A 67 -8.57 11.74 -24.29
C GLN A 67 -8.64 11.28 -22.83
N VAL A 68 -9.78 11.52 -22.19
CA VAL A 68 -10.14 11.02 -20.85
C VAL A 68 -11.43 10.23 -20.94
N GLY A 69 -11.62 9.25 -20.07
CA GLY A 69 -12.82 8.41 -20.11
C GLY A 69 -12.97 7.57 -18.86
N CYS A 70 -14.09 6.86 -18.80
CA CYS A 70 -14.46 6.04 -17.64
C CYS A 70 -13.44 4.92 -17.34
N VAL A 71 -12.80 4.40 -18.39
CA VAL A 71 -11.69 3.47 -18.29
C VAL A 71 -10.42 4.16 -18.81
N PRO A 72 -9.44 4.47 -17.94
CA PRO A 72 -8.23 5.20 -18.32
C PRO A 72 -7.43 4.53 -19.44
N GLN A 73 -7.39 3.19 -19.47
CA GLN A 73 -6.72 2.43 -20.53
C GLN A 73 -7.40 2.64 -21.89
N ASN A 74 -8.73 2.58 -21.95
CA ASN A 74 -9.47 2.78 -23.19
C ASN A 74 -9.28 4.21 -23.72
N ALA A 75 -9.36 5.20 -22.83
CA ALA A 75 -9.09 6.60 -23.16
C ALA A 75 -7.66 6.82 -23.67
N LEU A 76 -6.67 6.16 -23.06
CA LEU A 76 -5.28 6.22 -23.52
C LEU A 76 -5.11 5.64 -24.92
N LEU A 77 -5.68 4.46 -25.19
CA LEU A 77 -5.57 3.83 -26.52
C LEU A 77 -6.26 4.63 -27.63
N GLN A 78 -7.28 5.40 -27.28
CA GLN A 78 -7.96 6.33 -28.19
C GLN A 78 -7.29 7.71 -28.29
N SER A 79 -6.31 8.00 -27.43
CA SER A 79 -5.51 9.22 -27.50
C SER A 79 -4.48 9.15 -28.63
N THR A 80 -4.05 10.29 -29.12
CA THR A 80 -2.94 10.49 -30.07
C THR A 80 -1.82 11.24 -29.37
N LEU A 81 -0.66 11.39 -30.03
CA LEU A 81 0.52 12.05 -29.46
C LEU A 81 0.66 13.51 -29.93
N GLU A 82 -0.39 14.11 -30.49
CA GLU A 82 -0.36 15.45 -31.09
C GLU A 82 0.21 16.55 -30.17
N CYS A 83 -0.25 16.62 -28.92
CA CYS A 83 0.32 17.58 -27.96
C CYS A 83 1.79 17.26 -27.62
N PHE A 84 2.17 15.97 -27.57
CA PHE A 84 3.52 15.54 -27.23
C PHE A 84 4.56 15.95 -28.29
N TYR A 85 4.16 15.93 -29.56
CA TYR A 85 4.98 16.40 -30.69
C TYR A 85 4.92 17.94 -30.88
N ASN A 86 4.13 18.67 -30.08
CA ASN A 86 3.95 20.12 -30.17
C ASN A 86 4.48 20.83 -28.92
N GLN A 87 5.68 21.42 -29.04
CA GLN A 87 6.33 22.12 -27.93
C GLN A 87 5.49 23.25 -27.32
N SER A 88 4.71 23.97 -28.14
CA SER A 88 3.83 25.03 -27.64
C SER A 88 2.69 24.47 -26.81
N CYS A 89 2.15 23.31 -27.20
CA CYS A 89 1.17 22.59 -26.41
C CYS A 89 1.75 22.14 -25.06
N LEU A 90 2.92 21.49 -25.07
CA LEU A 90 3.60 21.05 -23.85
C LEU A 90 3.87 22.22 -22.91
N ASN A 91 4.38 23.34 -23.43
CA ASN A 91 4.63 24.54 -22.63
C ASN A 91 3.34 25.07 -21.99
N LYS A 92 2.22 25.02 -22.72
CA LYS A 92 0.91 25.44 -22.21
C LYS A 92 0.42 24.51 -21.10
N VAL A 93 0.50 23.20 -21.27
CA VAL A 93 0.14 22.21 -20.24
C VAL A 93 0.98 22.42 -18.98
N ILE A 94 2.30 22.55 -19.10
CA ILE A 94 3.22 22.77 -17.97
C ILE A 94 2.86 24.07 -17.23
N SER A 95 2.61 25.16 -17.97
CA SER A 95 2.25 26.45 -17.36
C SER A 95 0.94 26.40 -16.58
N LEU A 96 -0.01 25.55 -16.98
CA LEU A 96 -1.34 25.46 -16.38
C LEU A 96 -1.43 24.45 -15.24
N THR A 97 -0.51 23.48 -15.15
CA THR A 97 -0.50 22.46 -14.08
C THR A 97 0.36 22.83 -12.88
N GLY A 98 1.08 23.97 -12.93
CA GLY A 98 1.96 24.41 -11.84
C GLY A 98 3.19 23.51 -11.63
N ALA A 99 3.46 22.57 -12.55
CA ALA A 99 4.64 21.73 -12.53
C ALA A 99 5.87 22.63 -12.70
N ILE A 100 6.68 22.70 -11.63
CA ILE A 100 7.87 23.55 -11.50
C ILE A 100 8.80 23.37 -12.73
N HIS A 101 9.43 24.48 -13.14
CA HIS A 101 10.35 24.68 -14.28
C HIS A 101 11.54 23.71 -14.47
N THR A 102 11.55 22.52 -13.86
CA THR A 102 12.71 21.60 -13.88
C THR A 102 12.70 20.60 -15.04
N VAL A 103 11.61 20.47 -15.82
CA VAL A 103 11.57 19.54 -16.96
C VAL A 103 11.61 20.31 -18.28
N SER A 104 12.81 20.50 -18.83
CA SER A 104 12.96 20.90 -20.22
C SER A 104 12.67 19.70 -21.13
N ILE A 105 11.40 19.43 -21.41
CA ILE A 105 11.01 18.45 -22.42
C ILE A 105 11.34 19.06 -23.78
N ARG A 106 12.55 18.79 -24.30
CA ARG A 106 12.89 19.10 -25.69
C ARG A 106 12.46 17.92 -26.55
N HIS A 107 11.41 18.12 -27.32
CA HIS A 107 11.00 17.16 -28.33
C HIS A 107 12.04 17.12 -29.46
N ARG A 108 12.65 15.96 -29.75
CA ARG A 108 13.52 15.79 -30.92
C ARG A 108 12.60 15.64 -32.14
N SER A 109 12.52 16.69 -32.95
CA SER A 109 11.58 16.88 -34.07
C SER A 109 11.81 15.95 -35.26
N ASN A 110 11.87 14.64 -35.05
CA ASN A 110 11.65 13.70 -36.12
C ASN A 110 10.30 13.05 -35.85
N SER A 111 9.26 13.55 -36.52
CA SER A 111 8.07 12.74 -36.73
C SER A 111 8.54 11.37 -37.25
N SER A 112 8.16 10.30 -36.57
CA SER A 112 8.43 8.94 -37.03
C SER A 112 7.98 8.81 -38.49
N ALA A 113 8.80 8.18 -39.34
CA ALA A 113 8.40 7.94 -40.73
C ALA A 113 7.22 6.94 -40.83
N GLN A 114 6.97 6.17 -39.76
CA GLN A 114 5.96 5.11 -39.73
C GLN A 114 4.63 5.56 -39.09
N PHE A 115 4.68 6.32 -37.99
CA PHE A 115 3.46 6.75 -37.28
C PHE A 115 3.38 8.28 -37.19
N HIS A 116 2.30 8.84 -37.74
CA HIS A 116 2.04 10.27 -37.68
C HIS A 116 1.62 10.66 -36.24
N PRO A 117 1.86 11.89 -35.76
CA PRO A 117 1.44 12.32 -34.42
C PRO A 117 -0.06 12.16 -34.13
N THR A 118 -0.90 12.12 -35.17
CA THR A 118 -2.35 11.88 -35.10
C THR A 118 -2.72 10.40 -35.10
N THR A 119 -1.75 9.49 -35.22
CA THR A 119 -1.99 8.05 -35.05
C THR A 119 -2.35 7.79 -33.58
N THR A 120 -3.39 7.00 -33.35
CA THR A 120 -3.80 6.65 -31.99
C THR A 120 -2.77 5.75 -31.33
N ILE A 121 -2.62 5.89 -30.01
CA ILE A 121 -1.70 5.09 -29.20
C ILE A 121 -2.07 3.60 -29.30
N GLY A 122 -3.35 3.27 -29.46
CA GLY A 122 -3.80 1.89 -29.71
C GLY A 122 -3.18 1.29 -30.97
N ILE A 123 -3.17 2.01 -32.09
CA ILE A 123 -2.54 1.52 -33.33
C ILE A 123 -1.03 1.37 -33.16
N ILE A 124 -0.38 2.28 -32.44
CA ILE A 124 1.06 2.18 -32.15
C ILE A 124 1.34 0.97 -31.26
N PHE A 125 0.50 0.74 -30.23
CA PHE A 125 0.60 -0.38 -29.30
C PHE A 125 0.37 -1.74 -29.98
N ASP A 126 -0.60 -1.83 -30.89
CA ASP A 126 -0.88 -3.04 -31.67
C ASP A 126 0.28 -3.42 -32.59
N ASN A 127 1.09 -2.44 -32.99
CA ASN A 127 2.34 -2.64 -33.72
C ASN A 127 3.56 -2.80 -32.79
N MET A 128 3.31 -3.12 -31.51
CA MET A 128 4.31 -3.29 -30.45
C MET A 128 5.24 -2.07 -30.31
N MET A 129 4.80 -0.90 -30.75
CA MET A 129 5.60 0.33 -30.81
C MET A 129 6.87 0.21 -31.67
N LEU A 130 6.91 -0.74 -32.61
CA LEU A 130 8.08 -0.99 -33.46
C LEU A 130 8.13 -0.01 -34.64
N GLU A 131 9.25 0.71 -34.80
CA GLU A 131 9.46 1.72 -35.86
C GLU A 131 10.17 1.21 -37.13
N SER A 132 10.89 0.08 -37.04
CA SER A 132 11.42 -0.64 -38.21
C SER A 132 11.98 -2.00 -37.79
N TRP A 133 12.00 -2.95 -38.73
CA TRP A 133 12.65 -4.24 -38.54
C TRP A 133 13.41 -4.62 -39.82
N GLN A 134 14.74 -4.77 -39.74
CA GLN A 134 15.57 -5.31 -40.82
C GLN A 134 16.45 -6.42 -40.26
N ASN A 135 16.32 -7.65 -40.76
CA ASN A 135 17.28 -8.71 -40.48
C ASN A 135 17.38 -9.74 -41.62
N ALA A 136 18.62 -10.03 -42.01
CA ALA A 136 19.00 -11.25 -42.72
C ALA A 136 20.09 -11.93 -41.88
N THR A 137 19.87 -13.18 -41.46
CA THR A 137 20.84 -13.91 -40.62
C THR A 137 21.05 -15.34 -41.12
N ASN A 138 22.33 -15.74 -41.20
CA ASN A 138 22.78 -17.09 -41.53
C ASN A 138 23.25 -17.79 -40.24
N PHE A 139 22.35 -18.58 -39.66
CA PHE A 139 22.57 -19.28 -38.40
C PHE A 139 23.55 -20.46 -38.54
N ASP A 140 23.64 -21.06 -39.73
CA ASP A 140 24.49 -22.22 -39.98
C ASP A 140 25.99 -21.85 -39.91
N GLY A 141 26.36 -20.66 -40.41
CA GLY A 141 27.73 -20.15 -40.31
C GLY A 141 28.16 -19.85 -38.87
N TYR A 142 27.22 -19.40 -38.03
CA TYR A 142 27.48 -19.13 -36.62
C TYR A 142 27.74 -20.42 -35.83
N PHE A 143 26.91 -21.45 -36.05
CA PHE A 143 27.01 -22.68 -35.28
C PHE A 143 28.32 -23.45 -35.53
N GLN A 144 28.79 -23.50 -36.78
CA GLN A 144 30.05 -24.15 -37.13
C GLN A 144 31.29 -23.43 -36.59
N ALA A 145 31.23 -22.11 -36.42
CA ALA A 145 32.32 -21.33 -35.83
C ALA A 145 32.44 -21.52 -34.31
N CYS A 146 31.36 -21.89 -33.62
CA CYS A 146 31.30 -21.84 -32.16
C CYS A 146 31.73 -23.11 -31.42
N ALA A 147 31.87 -24.27 -32.08
CA ALA A 147 32.19 -25.61 -31.51
C ALA A 147 32.69 -25.61 -30.04
N PRO A 148 31.80 -25.55 -29.02
CA PRO A 148 32.24 -25.29 -27.67
C PRO A 148 32.57 -26.60 -26.94
N LYS A 149 33.74 -26.64 -26.31
CA LYS A 149 34.05 -27.60 -25.24
C LYS A 149 33.50 -27.05 -23.93
N SER A 150 32.50 -27.71 -23.34
CA SER A 150 32.09 -27.42 -21.96
C SER A 150 33.00 -28.17 -20.98
N GLN A 151 33.38 -27.49 -19.90
CA GLN A 151 34.12 -28.07 -18.78
C GLN A 151 33.33 -27.82 -17.51
N GLU A 152 33.05 -28.86 -16.75
CA GLU A 152 32.42 -28.76 -15.43
C GLU A 152 33.48 -28.41 -14.38
N ILE A 153 33.23 -27.35 -13.59
CA ILE A 153 34.14 -26.87 -12.54
C ILE A 153 33.38 -26.83 -11.22
N THR A 154 33.86 -27.54 -10.20
CA THR A 154 33.26 -27.54 -8.85
C THR A 154 34.07 -26.64 -7.90
N ILE A 155 33.39 -25.69 -7.24
CA ILE A 155 33.98 -24.80 -6.23
C ILE A 155 33.43 -25.18 -4.86
N ARG A 156 34.30 -25.46 -3.88
CA ARG A 156 33.89 -25.81 -2.51
C ARG A 156 33.82 -24.56 -1.63
N ASN A 157 32.73 -24.40 -0.87
CA ASN A 157 32.49 -23.31 0.07
C ASN A 157 32.74 -21.91 -0.54
N PRO A 158 32.04 -21.53 -1.62
CA PRO A 158 32.20 -20.21 -2.21
C PRO A 158 31.80 -19.11 -1.21
N SER A 159 32.51 -17.99 -1.23
CA SER A 159 32.05 -16.77 -0.54
C SER A 159 30.81 -16.19 -1.25
N VAL A 160 30.02 -15.39 -0.54
CA VAL A 160 28.83 -14.73 -1.10
C VAL A 160 29.18 -13.94 -2.37
N ASN A 161 30.26 -13.16 -2.34
CA ASN A 161 30.67 -12.37 -3.52
C ASN A 161 31.11 -13.23 -4.71
N GLN A 162 31.72 -14.39 -4.45
CA GLN A 162 32.09 -15.34 -5.52
C GLN A 162 30.85 -15.97 -6.13
N PHE A 163 29.87 -16.37 -5.31
CA PHE A 163 28.60 -16.90 -5.79
C PHE A 163 27.87 -15.85 -6.65
N GLU A 164 27.67 -14.64 -6.15
CA GLU A 164 26.98 -13.56 -6.88
C GLU A 164 27.64 -13.27 -8.23
N LYS A 165 28.98 -13.21 -8.26
CA LYS A 165 29.74 -13.00 -9.50
C LYS A 165 29.53 -14.14 -10.50
N LEU A 166 29.57 -15.39 -10.04
CA LEU A 166 29.41 -16.56 -10.91
C LEU A 166 27.96 -16.72 -11.37
N TYR A 167 26.99 -16.43 -10.50
CA TYR A 167 25.57 -16.44 -10.84
C TYR A 167 25.28 -15.39 -11.92
N GLY A 168 25.82 -14.18 -11.80
CA GLY A 168 25.69 -13.15 -12.83
C GLY A 168 26.28 -13.52 -14.20
N LEU A 169 27.26 -14.43 -14.25
CA LEU A 169 27.89 -14.88 -15.49
C LEU A 169 27.27 -16.16 -16.07
N TYR A 170 26.77 -17.06 -15.21
CA TYR A 170 26.43 -18.43 -15.56
C TYR A 170 25.10 -18.91 -14.96
N SER A 171 24.17 -18.01 -14.63
CA SER A 171 22.90 -18.31 -13.93
C SER A 171 22.12 -19.48 -14.53
N SER A 172 22.14 -19.66 -15.85
CA SER A 172 21.41 -20.72 -16.56
C SER A 172 21.97 -22.14 -16.35
N ILE A 173 23.22 -22.26 -15.89
CA ILE A 173 23.92 -23.55 -15.73
C ILE A 173 24.56 -23.74 -14.35
N LEU A 174 24.62 -22.68 -13.53
CA LEU A 174 25.21 -22.72 -12.20
C LEU A 174 24.26 -23.42 -11.22
N SER A 175 24.76 -24.46 -10.54
CA SER A 175 24.05 -25.16 -9.46
C SER A 175 24.84 -25.02 -8.16
N CYS A 176 24.19 -24.51 -7.11
CA CYS A 176 24.77 -24.33 -5.79
C CYS A 176 23.81 -24.90 -4.74
N PRO A 177 23.79 -26.24 -4.56
CA PRO A 177 22.85 -26.88 -3.66
C PRO A 177 23.12 -26.52 -2.20
N CYS A 178 22.04 -26.29 -1.45
CA CYS A 178 22.12 -26.05 -0.01
C CYS A 178 22.49 -27.34 0.73
N SER A 179 23.28 -27.24 1.81
CA SER A 179 23.59 -28.40 2.67
C SER A 179 22.36 -28.92 3.43
N ARG A 180 21.34 -28.08 3.58
CA ARG A 180 20.04 -28.41 4.17
C ARG A 180 18.96 -27.70 3.35
N SER A 181 17.84 -28.38 3.09
CA SER A 181 16.72 -27.81 2.34
C SER A 181 15.70 -27.10 3.22
N LEU A 182 15.73 -27.33 4.53
CA LEU A 182 14.88 -26.67 5.52
C LEU A 182 15.75 -25.90 6.50
N ILE A 183 15.56 -24.59 6.56
CA ILE A 183 16.34 -23.67 7.38
C ILE A 183 15.35 -22.91 8.27
N PRO A 184 15.43 -23.02 9.61
CA PRO A 184 14.54 -22.26 10.48
C PRO A 184 14.79 -20.76 10.31
N ARG A 185 13.74 -19.93 10.31
CA ARG A 185 13.89 -18.48 10.16
C ARG A 185 14.77 -17.86 11.26
N SER A 186 14.77 -18.42 12.46
CA SER A 186 15.68 -18.02 13.55
C SER A 186 17.17 -18.12 13.22
N ALA A 187 17.57 -18.90 12.21
CA ALA A 187 18.98 -19.01 11.80
C ALA A 187 19.50 -17.74 11.08
N PHE A 188 18.60 -16.90 10.56
CA PHE A 188 18.97 -15.73 9.76
C PHE A 188 18.13 -14.48 10.04
N MET A 189 17.07 -14.59 10.84
CA MET A 189 16.28 -13.45 11.31
C MET A 189 16.51 -13.18 12.80
N ASN A 190 16.54 -11.90 13.15
CA ASN A 190 16.66 -11.45 14.54
C ASN A 190 15.79 -10.22 14.76
N ASN A 191 14.48 -10.43 14.89
CA ASN A 191 13.52 -9.37 15.18
C ASN A 191 13.55 -9.05 16.68
N GLN A 192 13.75 -7.78 17.03
CA GLN A 192 13.67 -7.30 18.41
C GLN A 192 12.33 -6.61 18.66
N LEU A 193 11.58 -7.08 19.66
CA LEU A 193 10.33 -6.45 20.08
C LEU A 193 10.60 -5.25 20.99
N ARG A 194 9.89 -4.16 20.74
CA ARG A 194 9.84 -2.98 21.62
C ARG A 194 8.40 -2.56 21.81
N PHE A 195 7.85 -2.89 22.97
CA PHE A 195 6.51 -2.46 23.35
C PHE A 195 6.51 -0.98 23.76
N HIS A 196 5.34 -0.35 23.70
CA HIS A 196 5.19 1.05 24.05
C HIS A 196 5.63 1.27 25.53
N PRO A 197 6.40 2.34 25.84
CA PRO A 197 6.92 2.58 27.20
C PRO A 197 5.85 2.62 28.30
N PHE A 198 4.61 2.98 27.94
CA PHE A 198 3.46 2.90 28.84
C PHE A 198 3.23 1.49 29.38
N CYS A 199 3.27 0.47 28.53
CA CYS A 199 3.07 -0.93 28.93
C CYS A 199 4.22 -1.46 29.80
N THR A 200 5.38 -0.79 29.77
CA THR A 200 6.52 -1.10 30.64
C THR A 200 6.66 -0.13 31.82
N SER A 201 5.67 0.73 32.04
CA SER A 201 5.71 1.73 33.11
C SER A 201 5.18 1.16 34.42
N ALA A 202 5.54 1.81 35.53
CA ALA A 202 5.00 1.47 36.85
C ALA A 202 3.48 1.59 36.94
N PHE A 203 2.83 2.39 36.09
CA PHE A 203 1.35 2.48 36.05
C PHE A 203 0.68 1.17 35.63
N VAL A 204 1.36 0.36 34.83
CA VAL A 204 0.85 -0.93 34.33
C VAL A 204 1.43 -2.09 35.13
N GLN A 205 2.71 -2.03 35.50
CA GLN A 205 3.43 -3.14 36.15
C GLN A 205 3.38 -3.16 37.68
N ASP A 206 3.03 -2.04 38.32
CA ASP A 206 3.02 -1.93 39.79
C ASP A 206 1.60 -1.63 40.29
N ASP A 207 1.11 -2.41 41.25
CA ASP A 207 -0.20 -2.21 41.89
C ASP A 207 -0.15 -1.20 43.04
N SER A 208 1.03 -0.74 43.46
CA SER A 208 1.22 0.13 44.63
C SER A 208 0.48 1.47 44.51
N TRP A 209 0.37 2.05 43.31
CA TRP A 209 -0.32 3.32 43.08
C TRP A 209 -1.86 3.21 43.22
N LEU A 210 -2.44 2.02 43.00
CA LEU A 210 -3.88 1.76 43.20
C LEU A 210 -4.28 1.88 44.67
N GLN A 211 -3.37 1.56 45.60
CA GLN A 211 -3.62 1.70 47.04
C GLN A 211 -3.79 3.17 47.45
N TYR A 212 -3.07 4.09 46.80
CA TYR A 212 -3.14 5.53 47.08
C TYR A 212 -4.50 6.14 46.69
N TRP A 213 -5.12 5.65 45.62
CA TRP A 213 -6.42 6.13 45.14
C TRP A 213 -7.59 5.59 45.97
N THR A 214 -7.50 4.35 46.44
CA THR A 214 -8.52 3.76 47.33
C THR A 214 -8.64 4.53 48.65
N MET A 215 -7.56 5.16 49.13
CA MET A 215 -7.57 6.01 50.34
C MET A 215 -8.26 7.38 50.14
N ILE A 216 -8.28 7.94 48.93
CA ILE A 216 -8.92 9.23 48.65
C ILE A 216 -10.45 9.12 48.69
N PHE A 217 -11.01 7.99 48.24
CA PHE A 217 -12.45 7.75 48.23
C PHE A 217 -13.03 7.38 49.61
N LEU A 218 -12.23 6.86 50.53
CA LEU A 218 -12.70 6.47 51.87
C LEU A 218 -12.70 7.64 52.88
N ASN A 219 -12.01 8.75 52.61
CA ASN A 219 -11.86 9.87 53.55
C ASN A 219 -12.43 11.22 53.08
N GLY A 220 -13.19 11.29 51.98
CA GLY A 220 -13.66 12.57 51.42
C GLY A 220 -15.07 12.53 50.84
N THR A 221 -15.97 13.24 51.50
CA THR A 221 -17.33 13.65 51.09
C THR A 221 -17.40 14.14 49.64
N ILE A 222 -18.08 13.41 48.74
CA ILE A 222 -18.51 13.95 47.44
C ILE A 222 -19.96 13.56 47.19
N ASP A 223 -20.78 14.60 47.03
CA ASP A 223 -22.22 14.58 46.81
C ASP A 223 -22.58 14.09 45.39
N TYR A 224 -23.67 13.34 45.28
CA TYR A 224 -24.18 12.74 44.04
C TYR A 224 -25.13 13.72 43.32
N SER A 225 -24.65 14.60 42.42
CA SER A 225 -25.47 15.20 41.33
C SER A 225 -24.75 16.28 40.49
N ALA A 226 -23.85 15.89 39.58
CA ALA A 226 -23.41 16.77 38.50
C ALA A 226 -23.37 16.05 37.14
N SER A 227 -23.99 16.66 36.13
CA SER A 227 -24.11 16.19 34.74
C SER A 227 -22.79 16.05 33.96
N PHE A 228 -21.64 16.21 34.63
CA PHE A 228 -20.30 16.07 34.07
C PHE A 228 -19.50 14.91 34.67
N ASP A 229 -20.17 14.01 35.42
CA ASP A 229 -19.57 12.83 36.07
C ASP A 229 -18.90 11.84 35.10
N TRP A 230 -19.28 11.87 33.81
CA TRP A 230 -18.66 11.07 32.74
C TRP A 230 -17.31 11.62 32.26
N ALA A 231 -16.98 12.86 32.59
CA ALA A 231 -15.75 13.54 32.15
C ALA A 231 -14.67 13.66 33.26
N ASP A 232 -14.97 13.30 34.52
CA ASP A 232 -13.99 13.40 35.62
C ASP A 232 -13.03 12.19 35.64
N PHE A 233 -11.76 12.46 35.31
CA PHE A 233 -10.67 11.48 35.27
C PHE A 233 -10.38 10.83 36.64
N ARG A 234 -10.71 11.50 37.76
CA ARG A 234 -10.49 10.92 39.11
C ARG A 234 -11.46 9.80 39.43
N LYS A 235 -12.60 9.74 38.74
CA LYS A 235 -13.58 8.64 38.87
C LYS A 235 -13.39 7.55 37.80
N ASN A 236 -12.80 7.90 36.66
CA ASN A 236 -12.64 6.99 35.51
C ASN A 236 -11.20 6.51 35.26
N GLY A 237 -10.19 7.13 35.86
CA GLY A 237 -8.76 6.88 35.63
C GLY A 237 -8.32 5.48 36.04
N GLN A 238 -8.81 4.97 37.17
CA GLN A 238 -8.57 3.58 37.59
C GLN A 238 -9.09 2.58 36.55
N ARG A 239 -10.30 2.82 36.03
CA ARG A 239 -10.91 1.96 34.99
C ARG A 239 -10.08 2.01 33.72
N PHE A 240 -9.68 3.21 33.30
CA PHE A 240 -8.82 3.41 32.13
C PHE A 240 -7.49 2.64 32.26
N ILE A 241 -6.81 2.76 33.39
CA ILE A 241 -5.51 2.08 33.59
C ILE A 241 -5.68 0.56 33.67
N ASN A 242 -6.74 0.06 34.34
CA ASN A 242 -7.02 -1.38 34.38
C ASN A 242 -7.28 -1.96 32.99
N TYR A 243 -8.04 -1.27 32.15
CA TYR A 243 -8.22 -1.66 30.75
C TYR A 243 -6.89 -1.62 29.99
N ALA A 244 -6.13 -0.53 30.14
CA ALA A 244 -4.85 -0.38 29.47
C ALA A 244 -3.84 -1.47 29.86
N ARG A 245 -3.86 -1.95 31.11
CA ARG A 245 -3.07 -3.10 31.55
C ARG A 245 -3.46 -4.39 30.84
N ILE A 246 -4.74 -4.70 30.79
CA ILE A 246 -5.25 -5.90 30.08
C ILE A 246 -4.85 -5.84 28.60
N TYR A 247 -4.99 -4.68 27.96
CA TYR A 247 -4.57 -4.50 26.58
C TYR A 247 -3.05 -4.68 26.40
N CYS A 248 -2.24 -4.14 27.31
CA CYS A 248 -0.79 -4.29 27.28
C CYS A 248 -0.34 -5.75 27.46
N GLU A 249 -0.87 -6.46 28.47
CA GLU A 249 -0.55 -7.87 28.74
C GLU A 249 -0.96 -8.77 27.56
N PHE A 250 -2.16 -8.53 27.04
CA PHE A 250 -2.68 -9.23 25.88
C PHE A 250 -1.77 -9.03 24.67
N ALA A 251 -1.49 -7.77 24.29
CA ALA A 251 -0.64 -7.46 23.16
C ALA A 251 0.79 -8.01 23.33
N MET A 252 1.37 -7.93 24.53
CA MET A 252 2.70 -8.46 24.81
C MET A 252 2.77 -9.98 24.61
N THR A 253 1.79 -10.70 25.12
CA THR A 253 1.74 -12.16 25.03
C THR A 253 1.51 -12.59 23.58
N THR A 254 0.47 -12.06 22.93
CA THR A 254 0.11 -12.41 21.56
C THR A 254 1.25 -12.14 20.58
N VAL A 255 1.88 -10.97 20.64
CA VAL A 255 2.99 -10.64 19.72
C VAL A 255 4.22 -11.50 19.98
N THR A 256 4.52 -11.80 21.25
CA THR A 256 5.66 -12.65 21.61
C THR A 256 5.46 -14.07 21.08
N ASP A 257 4.26 -14.64 21.25
CA ASP A 257 3.94 -15.99 20.79
C ASP A 257 3.93 -16.07 19.26
N MET A 258 3.33 -15.09 18.58
CA MET A 258 3.37 -14.99 17.12
C MET A 258 4.80 -14.92 16.59
N LEU A 259 5.67 -14.14 17.25
CA LEU A 259 7.07 -14.02 16.84
C LEU A 259 7.82 -15.34 17.05
N ASN A 260 7.58 -16.03 18.16
CA ASN A 260 8.18 -17.34 18.44
C ASN A 260 7.79 -18.36 17.36
N ILE A 261 6.50 -18.43 16.99
CA ILE A 261 6.03 -19.31 15.91
C ILE A 261 6.72 -18.93 14.59
N PHE A 262 6.71 -17.65 14.24
CA PHE A 262 7.33 -17.14 13.03
C PHE A 262 8.83 -17.50 12.92
N HIS A 263 9.56 -17.50 14.03
CA HIS A 263 10.97 -17.90 14.08
C HIS A 263 11.20 -19.41 13.96
N THR A 264 10.22 -20.24 14.34
CA THR A 264 10.30 -21.71 14.19
C THR A 264 9.95 -22.22 12.80
N ASP A 265 9.20 -21.43 12.02
CA ASP A 265 8.87 -21.75 10.64
C ASP A 265 10.11 -22.00 9.79
N GLN A 266 9.98 -22.94 8.85
CA GLN A 266 11.07 -23.37 7.99
C GLN A 266 11.02 -22.62 6.65
N PHE A 267 12.14 -22.05 6.26
CA PHE A 267 12.40 -21.65 4.89
C PHE A 267 12.88 -22.86 4.08
N PHE A 268 12.14 -23.17 3.02
CA PHE A 268 12.50 -24.25 2.10
C PHE A 268 13.32 -23.71 0.93
N SER A 269 14.55 -24.19 0.78
CA SER A 269 15.39 -23.86 -0.37
C SER A 269 16.40 -24.98 -0.65
N TYR A 270 16.33 -25.53 -1.87
CA TYR A 270 17.25 -26.57 -2.32
C TYR A 270 18.50 -26.00 -2.99
N GLN A 271 18.43 -24.76 -3.49
CA GLN A 271 19.48 -24.07 -4.22
C GLN A 271 19.72 -22.71 -3.59
N LEU A 272 20.98 -22.30 -3.48
CA LEU A 272 21.32 -20.99 -2.94
C LEU A 272 20.66 -19.90 -3.80
N ILE A 273 19.86 -19.05 -3.15
CA ILE A 273 19.24 -17.89 -3.79
C ILE A 273 20.18 -16.69 -3.74
N THR A 274 19.99 -15.76 -4.66
CA THR A 274 20.72 -14.50 -4.71
C THR A 274 20.36 -13.60 -3.53
N ARG A 275 21.20 -12.60 -3.26
CA ARG A 275 20.92 -11.58 -2.24
C ARG A 275 19.65 -10.81 -2.53
N GLU A 276 19.36 -10.53 -3.79
CA GLU A 276 18.13 -9.82 -4.20
C GLU A 276 16.91 -10.64 -3.85
N GLU A 277 16.84 -11.89 -4.30
CA GLU A 277 15.75 -12.82 -3.97
C GLU A 277 15.62 -13.01 -2.46
N PHE A 278 16.74 -13.14 -1.73
CA PHE A 278 16.71 -13.28 -0.27
C PHE A 278 16.11 -12.04 0.40
N ASN A 279 16.46 -10.83 -0.05
CA ASN A 279 15.92 -9.59 0.49
C ASN A 279 14.43 -9.42 0.16
N GLU A 280 13.99 -9.84 -1.02
CA GLU A 280 12.57 -9.86 -1.38
C GLU A 280 11.78 -10.80 -0.47
N GLN A 281 12.28 -12.01 -0.24
CA GLN A 281 11.66 -12.96 0.70
C GLN A 281 11.61 -12.38 2.12
N LEU A 282 12.69 -11.75 2.58
CA LEU A 282 12.77 -11.09 3.88
C LEU A 282 11.71 -9.98 4.02
N TYR A 283 11.52 -9.17 2.97
CA TYR A 283 10.51 -8.13 2.94
C TYR A 283 9.09 -8.71 3.02
N ILE A 284 8.80 -9.73 2.21
CA ILE A 284 7.49 -10.41 2.20
C ILE A 284 7.18 -11.00 3.57
N TRP A 285 8.12 -11.73 4.18
CA TRP A 285 7.90 -12.35 5.48
C TRP A 285 7.69 -11.35 6.60
N ASN A 286 8.48 -10.27 6.67
CA ASN A 286 8.29 -9.24 7.69
C ASN A 286 6.97 -8.49 7.50
N THR A 287 6.57 -8.24 6.25
CA THR A 287 5.30 -7.60 5.93
C THR A 287 4.12 -8.50 6.34
N SER A 288 4.20 -9.80 6.05
CA SER A 288 3.19 -10.77 6.47
C SER A 288 3.09 -10.87 7.99
N LEU A 289 4.22 -10.91 8.70
CA LEU A 289 4.25 -10.94 10.16
C LEU A 289 3.61 -9.67 10.74
N TYR A 290 3.92 -8.50 10.18
CA TYR A 290 3.33 -7.23 10.59
C TYR A 290 1.81 -7.24 10.44
N PHE A 291 1.29 -7.68 9.29
CA PHE A 291 -0.15 -7.79 9.07
C PHE A 291 -0.81 -8.81 10.02
N GLN A 292 -0.19 -9.97 10.23
CA GLN A 292 -0.73 -10.98 11.16
C GLN A 292 -0.80 -10.44 12.60
N VAL A 293 0.21 -9.68 13.02
CA VAL A 293 0.21 -8.99 14.31
C VAL A 293 -0.90 -7.94 14.37
N GLU A 294 -1.02 -7.08 13.36
CA GLU A 294 -2.02 -6.02 13.34
C GLU A 294 -3.44 -6.58 13.36
N TYR A 295 -3.78 -7.49 12.44
CA TYR A 295 -5.13 -8.06 12.35
C TYR A 295 -5.44 -9.07 13.46
N GLY A 296 -4.48 -9.90 13.85
CA GLY A 296 -4.65 -10.91 14.90
C GLY A 296 -4.93 -10.28 16.27
N ILE A 297 -4.27 -9.17 16.59
CA ILE A 297 -4.59 -8.40 17.81
C ILE A 297 -6.04 -7.90 17.75
N TRP A 298 -6.51 -7.35 16.63
CA TRP A 298 -7.87 -6.81 16.55
C TRP A 298 -8.98 -7.86 16.66
N ASP A 299 -8.79 -9.04 16.07
CA ASP A 299 -9.80 -10.10 16.12
C ASP A 299 -9.87 -10.76 17.50
N ASP A 300 -8.72 -11.03 18.13
CA ASP A 300 -8.71 -11.61 19.47
C ASP A 300 -9.17 -10.61 20.55
N LEU A 301 -8.89 -9.31 20.40
CA LEU A 301 -9.41 -8.27 21.29
C LEU A 301 -10.95 -8.17 21.23
N LYS A 302 -11.53 -8.34 20.04
CA LYS A 302 -12.98 -8.34 19.86
C LYS A 302 -13.63 -9.55 20.54
N GLN A 303 -13.03 -10.73 20.40
CA GLN A 303 -13.61 -11.97 20.94
C GLN A 303 -13.42 -12.12 22.45
N ASN A 304 -12.28 -11.70 23.00
CA ASN A 304 -11.92 -12.01 24.39
C ASN A 304 -12.11 -10.85 25.38
N ILE A 305 -12.10 -9.59 24.91
CA ILE A 305 -12.14 -8.41 25.79
C ILE A 305 -13.37 -7.53 25.55
N LEU A 306 -13.79 -7.33 24.30
CA LEU A 306 -14.94 -6.47 23.97
C LEU A 306 -16.30 -7.21 24.07
N PHE A 307 -16.32 -8.53 23.81
CA PHE A 307 -17.51 -9.35 23.91
C PHE A 307 -17.20 -10.70 24.57
N PRO A 308 -16.92 -10.75 25.88
CA PRO A 308 -16.78 -12.04 26.55
C PRO A 308 -18.10 -12.79 26.38
N SER A 309 -18.06 -13.91 25.63
CA SER A 309 -19.21 -14.76 25.42
C SER A 309 -19.80 -15.12 26.77
N SER A 310 -21.02 -14.67 27.02
CA SER A 310 -21.82 -15.06 28.18
C SER A 310 -22.21 -16.53 28.03
N THR A 311 -21.27 -17.43 28.25
CA THR A 311 -21.52 -18.86 28.33
C THR A 311 -21.10 -19.32 29.70
N HIS A 312 -22.02 -19.19 30.66
CA HIS A 312 -22.32 -20.22 31.65
C HIS A 312 -23.52 -19.79 32.48
N SER A 313 -24.67 -20.45 32.27
CA SER A 313 -25.35 -21.22 33.32
C SER A 313 -26.66 -21.83 32.80
N ASN A 314 -26.70 -23.18 32.88
CA ASN A 314 -27.84 -24.10 32.99
C ASN A 314 -28.94 -24.08 31.92
#